data_AF-A0A9D7AGI1-F1
#
_entry.id   AF-A0A9D7AGI1-F1
#
_cell.length_a   1.000
_cell.length_b   1.000
_cell.length_c   1.000
_cell.angle_alpha   90.00
_cell.angle_beta   90.00
_cell.angle_gamma   90.00
#
_symmetry.space_group_name_H-M   'P 1'
#
loop_
_entity.id
_entity.type
_entity.pdbx_description
1 polymer ?
#
loop_
_entity_poly.entity_id
_entity_poly.type
_entity_poly.pdbx_seq_one_letter_code
_entity_poly.pdbx_strand_id
1 'polypeptide(L)'
;MSFANKWITAALGALCIVVLLLYCRWLSYQLNQLRNEKQQAVVALAEERAYSAKIRTQYLQIQEVMDGVAEQKQQSEKRTAALQRALAQSQAGSPCVNVPVSDAVTQRLRERAAEVNVAATGSRKSI
;
A
#
# COMPACT_ATOMS: atom_id res chain seq x y z
N MET A 1 4.76 -72.66 46.08
CA MET A 1 4.43 -72.06 44.77
C MET A 1 3.58 -70.78 44.83
N SER A 2 2.81 -70.50 45.90
CA SER A 2 1.93 -69.32 45.97
C SER A 2 2.66 -67.95 46.00
N PHE A 3 3.81 -67.85 46.68
CA PHE A 3 4.53 -66.57 46.82
C PHE A 3 5.12 -66.06 45.48
N ALA A 4 5.68 -66.94 44.64
CA ALA A 4 6.24 -66.56 43.35
C ALA A 4 5.17 -65.96 42.40
N ASN A 5 3.96 -66.50 42.37
CA ASN A 5 2.86 -65.98 41.56
C ASN A 5 2.41 -64.57 41.99
N LYS A 6 2.48 -64.23 43.28
CA LYS A 6 2.14 -62.88 43.78
C LYS A 6 3.16 -61.82 43.33
N TRP A 7 4.45 -62.17 43.31
CA TRP A 7 5.51 -61.27 42.82
C TRP A 7 5.44 -61.07 41.30
N ILE A 8 5.16 -62.13 40.55
CA ILE A 8 5.03 -62.06 39.09
C ILE A 8 3.84 -61.17 38.69
N THR A 9 2.69 -61.32 39.35
CA THR A 9 1.50 -60.49 39.08
C THR A 9 1.71 -59.03 39.46
N ALA A 10 2.39 -58.74 40.58
CA ALA A 10 2.75 -57.38 40.96
C ALA A 10 3.72 -56.72 39.95
N ALA A 11 4.73 -57.46 39.47
CA ALA A 11 5.66 -56.97 38.47
C ALA A 11 4.99 -56.66 37.13
N LEU A 12 4.05 -57.52 36.70
CA LEU A 12 3.26 -57.31 35.47
C LEU A 12 2.32 -56.10 35.59
N GLY A 13 1.70 -55.92 36.76
CA GLY A 13 0.89 -54.74 37.06
C GLY A 13 1.71 -53.44 37.00
N ALA A 14 2.91 -53.44 37.61
CA ALA A 14 3.81 -52.30 37.55
C ALA A 14 4.25 -51.97 36.12
N LEU A 15 4.55 -53.00 35.31
CA LEU A 15 4.95 -52.83 33.91
C LEU A 15 3.80 -52.23 33.09
N CYS A 16 2.56 -52.71 33.27
CA CYS A 16 1.37 -52.13 32.64
C CYS A 16 1.19 -50.65 33.00
N ILE A 17 1.38 -50.28 34.28
CA ILE A 17 1.26 -48.88 34.72
C ILE A 17 2.33 -48.01 34.04
N VAL A 18 3.58 -48.48 33.96
CA VAL A 18 4.65 -47.73 33.29
C VAL A 18 4.35 -47.52 31.80
N VAL A 19 3.86 -48.55 31.11
CA VAL A 19 3.47 -48.46 29.69
C VAL A 19 2.33 -47.46 29.50
N LEU A 20 1.32 -47.47 30.37
CA LEU A 20 0.22 -46.49 30.34
C LEU A 20 0.72 -45.06 30.56
N LEU A 21 1.64 -44.84 31.50
CA LEU A 21 2.21 -43.51 31.75
C LEU A 21 3.04 -43.00 30.56
N LEU A 22 3.80 -43.87 29.91
CA LEU A 22 4.53 -43.52 28.68
C LEU A 22 3.56 -43.18 27.54
N TYR A 23 2.47 -43.94 27.40
CA TYR A 23 1.42 -43.65 26.42
C TYR A 23 0.73 -42.31 26.69
N CYS A 24 0.36 -42.03 27.94
CA CYS A 24 -0.22 -40.73 28.33
C CYS A 24 0.75 -39.56 28.08
N ARG A 25 2.05 -39.76 28.32
CA ARG A 25 3.09 -38.76 28.00
C ARG A 25 3.15 -38.48 26.50
N TRP A 26 3.16 -39.54 25.69
CA TRP A 26 3.18 -39.42 24.24
C TRP A 26 1.92 -38.74 23.70
N LEU A 27 0.74 -39.12 24.20
CA LEU A 27 -0.54 -38.51 23.83
C LEU A 27 -0.56 -37.02 24.17
N SER A 28 -0.05 -36.65 25.35
CA SER A 28 0.05 -35.25 25.78
C SER A 28 0.99 -34.44 24.88
N TYR A 29 2.08 -35.04 24.43
CA TYR A 29 3.00 -34.42 23.47
C TYR A 29 2.31 -34.15 22.12
N GLN A 30 1.62 -35.14 21.56
CA GLN A 30 0.88 -35.01 20.31
C GLN A 30 -0.23 -33.95 20.40
N LEU A 31 -0.99 -33.93 21.50
CA LEU A 31 -2.02 -32.92 21.75
C LEU A 31 -1.45 -31.51 21.84
N ASN A 32 -0.31 -31.34 22.50
CA ASN A 32 0.36 -30.04 22.55
C ASN A 32 0.87 -29.60 21.18
N GLN A 33 1.39 -30.53 20.37
CA GLN A 33 1.81 -30.22 19.01
C GLN A 33 0.62 -29.75 18.15
N LEU A 34 -0.48 -30.50 18.14
CA LEU A 34 -1.70 -30.09 17.42
C LEU A 34 -2.25 -28.75 17.92
N ARG A 35 -2.21 -28.50 19.23
CA ARG A 35 -2.64 -27.22 19.79
C ARG A 35 -1.77 -26.08 19.27
N ASN A 36 -0.46 -26.26 19.25
CA ASN A 36 0.48 -25.26 18.74
C ASN A 36 0.25 -24.97 17.26
N GLU A 37 0.08 -26.01 16.43
CA GLU A 37 -0.22 -25.87 15.00
C GLU A 37 -1.54 -25.13 14.77
N LYS A 38 -2.59 -25.50 15.52
CA LYS A 38 -3.88 -24.79 15.47
C LYS A 38 -3.73 -23.33 15.88
N GLN A 39 -2.95 -23.05 16.93
CA GLN A 39 -2.76 -21.69 17.42
C GLN A 39 -1.96 -20.85 16.41
N GLN A 40 -0.97 -21.43 15.74
CA GLN A 40 -0.26 -20.78 14.62
C GLN A 40 -1.20 -20.48 13.46
N ALA A 41 -2.05 -21.43 13.05
CA ALA A 41 -3.02 -21.19 11.98
C ALA A 41 -4.03 -20.09 12.32
N VAL A 42 -4.48 -20.02 13.58
CA VAL A 42 -5.38 -18.94 14.04
C VAL A 42 -4.68 -17.58 14.02
N VAL A 43 -3.41 -17.52 14.44
CA VAL A 43 -2.63 -16.27 14.38
C VAL A 43 -2.42 -15.83 12.94
N ALA A 44 -2.02 -16.73 12.04
CA ALA A 44 -1.86 -16.43 10.62
C ALA A 44 -3.17 -15.92 10.00
N LEU A 45 -4.31 -16.55 10.33
CA LEU A 45 -5.62 -16.11 9.85
C LEU A 45 -6.03 -14.75 10.43
N ALA A 46 -5.68 -14.46 11.68
CA ALA A 46 -5.90 -13.14 12.28
C ALA A 46 -5.04 -12.07 11.60
N GLU A 47 -3.79 -12.37 11.27
CA GLU A 47 -2.90 -11.51 10.51
C GLU A 47 -3.49 -11.24 9.11
N GLU A 48 -3.90 -12.27 8.37
CA GLU A 48 -4.54 -12.11 7.05
C GLU A 48 -5.80 -11.24 7.12
N ARG A 49 -6.63 -11.41 8.15
CA ARG A 49 -7.80 -10.55 8.37
C ARG A 49 -7.39 -9.09 8.64
N ALA A 50 -6.35 -8.86 9.41
CA ALA A 50 -5.82 -7.53 9.67
C ALA A 50 -5.23 -6.89 8.39
N TYR A 51 -4.50 -7.66 7.58
CA TYR A 51 -4.02 -7.22 6.27
C TYR A 51 -5.18 -6.90 5.33
N SER A 52 -6.20 -7.73 5.28
CA SER A 52 -7.41 -7.49 4.49
C SER A 52 -8.14 -6.21 4.92
N ALA A 53 -8.21 -5.93 6.23
CA ALA A 53 -8.77 -4.67 6.73
C ALA A 53 -7.94 -3.45 6.30
N LYS A 54 -6.60 -3.54 6.39
CA LYS A 54 -5.69 -2.48 5.91
C LYS A 54 -5.86 -2.20 4.42
N ILE A 55 -5.96 -3.24 3.60
CA ILE A 55 -6.17 -3.09 2.15
C ILE A 55 -7.49 -2.36 1.86
N ARG A 56 -8.59 -2.71 2.58
CA ARG A 56 -9.86 -1.99 2.44
C ARG A 56 -9.74 -0.51 2.80
N THR A 57 -9.02 -0.19 3.87
CA THR A 57 -8.80 1.21 4.25
C THR A 57 -7.96 1.97 3.21
N GLN A 58 -6.94 1.32 2.63
CA GLN A 58 -6.14 1.92 1.56
C GLN A 58 -6.98 2.16 0.30
N TYR A 59 -7.87 1.21 -0.05
CA TYR A 59 -8.77 1.39 -1.19
C TYR A 59 -9.71 2.58 -1.02
N LEU A 60 -10.28 2.75 0.19
CA LEU A 60 -11.13 3.91 0.50
C LEU A 60 -10.35 5.23 0.41
N GLN A 61 -9.12 5.27 0.94
CA GLN A 61 -8.27 6.46 0.82
C GLN A 61 -7.93 6.79 -0.63
N ILE A 62 -7.64 5.78 -1.45
CA ILE A 62 -7.38 5.98 -2.88
C ILE A 62 -8.61 6.53 -3.58
N GLN A 63 -9.80 6.01 -3.25
CA GLN A 63 -11.05 6.49 -3.82
C GLN A 63 -11.32 7.96 -3.44
N GLU A 64 -11.11 8.34 -2.19
CA GLU A 64 -11.23 9.73 -1.74
C GLU A 64 -10.26 10.66 -2.46
N VAL A 65 -9.00 10.25 -2.62
CA VAL A 65 -8.01 11.02 -3.39
C VAL A 65 -8.41 11.13 -4.85
N MET A 66 -8.91 10.07 -5.46
CA MET A 66 -9.35 10.07 -6.85
C MET A 66 -10.54 11.01 -7.07
N ASP A 67 -11.52 10.99 -6.15
CA ASP A 67 -12.66 11.90 -6.18
C ASP A 67 -12.21 13.36 -6.00
N GLY A 68 -11.29 13.63 -5.08
CA GLY A 68 -10.70 14.95 -4.89
C GLY A 68 -9.91 15.45 -6.11
N VAL A 69 -9.18 14.57 -6.80
CA VAL A 69 -8.49 14.90 -8.06
C VAL A 69 -9.50 15.19 -9.18
N ALA A 70 -10.58 14.43 -9.27
CA ALA A 70 -11.65 14.67 -10.24
C ALA A 70 -12.32 16.04 -10.01
N GLU A 71 -12.59 16.39 -8.75
CA GLU A 71 -13.14 17.69 -8.39
C GLU A 71 -12.16 18.83 -8.71
N GLN A 72 -10.89 18.69 -8.32
CA GLN A 72 -9.85 19.68 -8.67
C GLN A 72 -9.72 19.87 -10.18
N LYS A 73 -9.77 18.78 -10.95
CA LYS A 73 -9.70 18.84 -12.41
C LYS A 73 -10.89 19.63 -12.95
N GLN A 74 -12.10 19.36 -12.47
CA GLN A 74 -13.29 20.10 -12.88
C GLN A 74 -13.19 21.59 -12.52
N GLN A 75 -12.69 21.92 -11.33
CA GLN A 75 -12.48 23.32 -10.92
C GLN A 75 -11.39 24.00 -11.79
N SER A 76 -10.32 23.28 -12.12
CA SER A 76 -9.24 23.76 -12.98
C SER A 76 -9.70 24.02 -14.41
N GLU A 77 -10.51 23.13 -14.98
CA GLU A 77 -11.12 23.30 -16.30
C GLU A 77 -12.05 24.52 -16.33
N LYS A 78 -12.87 24.72 -15.29
CA LYS A 78 -13.72 25.93 -15.16
C LYS A 78 -12.88 27.21 -15.09
N ARG A 79 -11.80 27.22 -14.31
CA ARG A 79 -10.88 28.38 -14.22
C ARG A 79 -10.18 28.64 -15.54
N THR A 80 -9.72 27.59 -16.22
CA THR A 80 -9.06 27.70 -17.52
C THR A 80 -10.02 28.26 -18.57
N ALA A 81 -11.27 27.78 -18.61
CA ALA A 81 -12.29 28.31 -19.50
C ALA A 81 -12.64 29.77 -19.20
N ALA A 82 -12.70 30.15 -17.92
CA ALA A 82 -12.92 31.55 -17.51
C ALA A 82 -11.75 32.45 -17.93
N LEU A 83 -10.51 32.01 -17.73
CA LEU A 83 -9.30 32.72 -18.16
C LEU A 83 -9.22 32.84 -19.69
N GLN A 84 -9.55 31.77 -20.44
CA GLN A 84 -9.61 31.83 -21.90
C GLN A 84 -10.65 32.84 -22.38
N ARG A 85 -11.84 32.89 -21.76
CA ARG A 85 -12.85 33.91 -22.10
C ARG A 85 -12.37 35.31 -21.75
N ALA A 86 -11.76 35.52 -20.59
CA ALA A 86 -11.23 36.82 -20.18
C ALA A 86 -10.10 37.28 -21.11
N LEU A 87 -9.21 36.37 -21.53
CA LEU A 87 -8.17 36.65 -22.52
C LEU A 87 -8.77 37.00 -23.88
N ALA A 88 -9.76 36.25 -24.37
CA ALA A 88 -10.43 36.55 -25.63
C ALA A 88 -11.13 37.92 -25.59
N GLN A 89 -11.79 38.26 -24.48
CA GLN A 89 -12.43 39.58 -24.28
C GLN A 89 -11.39 40.70 -24.19
N SER A 90 -10.28 40.50 -23.46
CA SER A 90 -9.20 41.48 -23.35
C SER A 90 -8.46 41.68 -24.68
N GLN A 91 -8.32 40.63 -25.48
CA GLN A 91 -7.78 40.72 -26.84
C GLN A 91 -8.75 41.48 -27.74
N ALA A 92 -10.04 41.12 -27.76
CA ALA A 92 -11.05 41.80 -28.56
C ALA A 92 -11.20 43.30 -28.23
N GLY A 93 -10.99 43.69 -26.97
CA GLY A 93 -10.98 45.09 -26.53
C GLY A 93 -9.63 45.80 -26.73
N SER A 94 -8.57 45.10 -27.11
CA SER A 94 -7.26 45.71 -27.36
C SER A 94 -7.22 46.32 -28.76
N PRO A 95 -6.84 47.60 -28.91
CA PRO A 95 -6.74 48.27 -30.21
C PRO A 95 -5.71 47.64 -31.17
N CYS A 96 -4.89 46.70 -30.68
CA CYS A 96 -3.86 46.00 -31.43
C CYS A 96 -4.33 44.65 -32.04
N VAL A 97 -5.58 44.21 -31.88
CA VAL A 97 -6.03 42.88 -32.35
C VAL A 97 -5.91 42.67 -33.86
N ASN A 98 -6.03 43.75 -34.65
CA ASN A 98 -5.86 43.72 -36.09
C ASN A 98 -4.44 44.12 -36.55
N VAL A 99 -3.51 44.32 -35.61
CA VAL A 99 -2.12 44.66 -35.91
C VAL A 99 -1.32 43.36 -35.83
N PRO A 100 -0.91 42.75 -36.96
CA PRO A 100 -0.04 41.59 -36.93
C PRO A 100 1.23 41.95 -36.15
N VAL A 101 1.51 41.19 -35.08
CA VAL A 101 2.72 41.38 -34.27
C VAL A 101 3.92 41.20 -35.19
N SER A 102 4.74 42.25 -35.30
CA SER A 102 5.96 42.25 -36.10
C SER A 102 6.81 41.01 -35.80
N ASP A 103 7.12 40.25 -36.84
CA ASP A 103 7.83 38.97 -36.76
C ASP A 103 9.20 39.12 -36.05
N ALA A 104 9.82 40.30 -36.14
CA ALA A 104 11.06 40.63 -35.44
C ALA A 104 10.94 40.61 -33.91
N VAL A 105 9.80 41.01 -33.34
CA VAL A 105 9.56 40.99 -31.89
C VAL A 105 9.32 39.55 -31.42
N THR A 106 8.57 38.78 -32.21
CA THR A 106 8.33 37.35 -31.97
C THR A 106 9.62 36.54 -32.04
N GLN A 107 10.51 36.87 -32.99
CA GLN A 107 11.81 36.24 -33.16
C GLN A 107 12.76 36.59 -32.01
N ARG A 108 12.82 37.86 -31.59
CA ARG A 108 13.57 38.25 -30.38
C ARG A 108 13.04 37.61 -29.11
N LEU A 109 11.72 37.42 -28.98
CA LEU A 109 11.13 36.71 -27.84
C LEU A 109 11.49 35.22 -27.85
N ARG A 110 11.55 34.58 -29.02
CA ARG A 110 12.04 33.20 -29.18
C ARG A 110 13.52 33.07 -28.80
N GLU A 111 14.36 34.01 -29.23
CA GLU A 111 15.79 34.03 -28.89
C GLU A 111 15.99 34.22 -27.39
N ARG A 112 15.32 35.20 -26.78
CA ARG A 112 15.34 35.42 -25.32
C ARG A 112 14.83 34.21 -24.55
N ALA A 113 13.77 33.56 -25.01
CA ALA A 113 13.24 32.35 -24.37
C ALA A 113 14.24 31.18 -24.48
N ALA A 114 14.93 31.05 -25.63
CA ALA A 114 15.98 30.06 -25.81
C ALA A 114 17.19 30.33 -24.91
N GLU A 115 17.63 31.59 -24.81
CA GLU A 115 18.70 32.03 -23.90
C GLU A 115 18.36 31.75 -22.43
N VAL A 116 17.13 32.06 -22.01
CA VAL A 116 16.66 31.79 -20.64
C VAL A 116 16.58 30.28 -20.37
N ASN A 117 16.14 29.48 -21.35
CA ASN A 117 16.08 28.03 -21.20
C ASN A 117 17.49 27.39 -21.12
N VAL A 118 18.46 27.94 -21.88
CA VAL A 118 19.88 27.56 -21.81
C VAL A 118 20.50 28.01 -20.48
N ALA A 119 20.17 29.19 -19.97
CA ALA A 119 20.64 29.66 -18.66
C ALA A 119 20.07 28.81 -17.51
N ALA A 120 18.79 28.42 -17.59
CA ALA A 120 18.14 27.57 -16.61
C ALA A 120 18.67 26.11 -16.63
N THR A 121 19.02 25.59 -17.80
CA THR A 121 19.65 24.26 -17.93
C THR A 121 21.15 24.28 -17.64
N GLY A 122 21.85 25.39 -17.91
CA GLY A 122 23.26 25.61 -17.58
C GLY A 122 23.51 25.78 -16.07
N SER A 123 22.62 26.47 -15.35
CA SER A 123 22.66 26.55 -13.88
C SER A 123 22.47 25.20 -13.18
N ARG A 124 21.89 24.20 -13.86
CA ARG A 124 21.71 22.85 -13.30
C ARG A 124 22.96 21.96 -13.47
N LYS A 125 24.01 22.43 -14.16
CA LYS A 125 25.26 21.68 -14.39
C LYS A 125 26.44 22.19 -13.56
N SER A 126 26.26 23.24 -12.75
CA SER A 126 27.31 23.83 -11.89
C SER A 126 27.01 23.77 -10.38
N ILE A 127 26.20 22.81 -9.95
CA ILE A 127 26.04 22.44 -8.52
C ILE A 127 26.40 20.96 -8.39
#